data_AF-F7Y983-F1
#
_entry.id   AF-F7Y983-F1
#
_cell.length_a   1.000
_cell.length_b   1.000
_cell.length_c   1.000
_cell.angle_alpha   90.00
_cell.angle_beta   90.00
_cell.angle_gamma   90.00
#
_symmetry.space_group_name_H-M   'P 1'
#
loop_
_entity.id
_entity.type
_entity.pdbx_description
1 polymer ?
#
loop_
_entity_poly.entity_id
_entity_poly.type
_entity_poly.pdbx_seq_one_letter_code
_entity_poly.pdbx_strand_id
1 'polypeptide(L)'
;MYSLLQVVAVVIAALPMALSVAHALELPGKMRLDERTYRAVQHIYYPGFTIGGAAEPLSVVVTGLLLFLVPAGTTAFWAVLLAFFCLAGNGRDLLARDPPGKQILDGRRAGGRAWRSLLRGWREARRSAAGLDRTS
;
A
#
# COMPACT_ATOMS: atom_id res chain seq x y z
N MET A 1 15.13 -24.23 15.76
CA MET A 1 14.81 -22.79 15.58
C MET A 1 13.95 -22.65 14.33
N TYR A 2 12.91 -21.81 14.36
CA TYR A 2 11.89 -21.72 13.30
C TYR A 2 12.37 -20.97 12.04
N SER A 3 13.50 -21.37 11.46
CA SER A 3 14.15 -20.64 10.36
C SER A 3 13.25 -20.46 9.13
N LEU A 4 12.46 -21.47 8.77
CA LEU A 4 11.49 -21.34 7.68
C LEU A 4 10.43 -20.26 7.98
N LEU A 5 9.88 -20.24 9.20
CA LEU A 5 8.88 -19.25 9.59
C LEU A 5 9.46 -17.83 9.59
N GLN A 6 10.71 -17.65 10.03
CA GLN A 6 11.40 -16.37 9.98
C GLN A 6 11.57 -15.88 8.53
N VAL A 7 12.00 -16.76 7.63
CA VAL A 7 12.13 -16.44 6.20
C VAL A 7 10.78 -16.07 5.61
N VAL A 8 9.74 -16.86 5.87
CA VAL A 8 8.38 -16.59 5.39
C VAL A 8 7.86 -15.26 5.94
N ALA A 9 8.06 -14.97 7.22
CA ALA A 9 7.65 -13.71 7.84
C ALA A 9 8.32 -12.51 7.16
N VAL A 10 9.64 -12.58 6.92
CA VAL A 10 10.39 -11.52 6.24
C VAL A 10 9.92 -11.34 4.80
N VAL A 11 9.74 -12.43 4.04
CA VAL A 11 9.27 -12.37 2.65
C VAL A 11 7.89 -11.73 2.57
N ILE A 12 6.94 -12.16 3.42
CA ILE A 12 5.58 -11.60 3.42
C ILE A 12 5.60 -10.14 3.87
N ALA A 13 6.39 -9.78 4.88
CA ALA A 13 6.53 -8.39 5.35
C ALA A 13 7.16 -7.45 4.30
N ALA A 14 8.01 -7.95 3.42
CA ALA A 14 8.62 -7.16 2.35
C ALA A 14 7.62 -6.82 1.22
N LEU A 15 6.57 -7.62 1.01
CA LEU A 15 5.60 -7.40 -0.07
C LEU A 15 4.81 -6.09 0.08
N PRO A 16 4.22 -5.74 1.24
CA PRO A 16 3.59 -4.44 1.44
C PRO A 16 4.52 -3.28 1.13
N MET A 17 5.78 -3.33 1.59
CA MET A 17 6.76 -2.29 1.31
C MET A 17 7.04 -2.16 -0.19
N ALA A 18 7.24 -3.27 -0.90
CA ALA A 18 7.45 -3.27 -2.34
C ALA A 18 6.24 -2.66 -3.09
N LEU A 19 5.02 -3.00 -2.68
CA LEU A 19 3.80 -2.43 -3.25
C LEU A 19 3.64 -0.94 -2.95
N SER A 20 3.97 -0.49 -1.73
CA SER A 20 3.97 0.94 -1.38
C SER A 20 4.97 1.74 -2.22
N VAL A 21 6.17 1.20 -2.44
CA VAL A 21 7.18 1.82 -3.30
C VAL A 21 6.71 1.85 -4.75
N ALA A 22 6.17 0.73 -5.27
CA ALA A 22 5.61 0.69 -6.61
C ALA A 22 4.46 1.70 -6.78
N HIS A 23 3.59 1.83 -5.78
CA HIS A 23 2.48 2.79 -5.75
C HIS A 23 2.96 4.26 -5.73
N ALA A 24 4.06 4.54 -5.03
CA ALA A 24 4.66 5.87 -5.04
C ALA A 24 5.29 6.19 -6.41
N LEU A 25 5.97 5.21 -7.03
CA LEU A 25 6.68 5.39 -8.30
C LEU A 25 5.75 5.38 -9.53
N GLU A 26 4.55 4.79 -9.44
CA GLU A 26 3.57 4.85 -10.52
C GLU A 26 2.92 6.24 -10.66
N LEU A 27 2.95 7.07 -9.60
CA LEU A 27 2.24 8.34 -9.56
C LEU A 27 2.69 9.33 -10.68
N PRO A 28 3.99 9.60 -10.89
CA PRO A 28 4.44 10.46 -11.98
C PRO A 28 4.01 9.95 -13.37
N GLY A 29 3.99 8.63 -13.57
CA GLY A 29 3.53 7.99 -14.80
C GLY A 29 2.03 8.21 -15.03
N LYS A 30 1.21 7.95 -13.99
CA LYS A 30 -0.25 8.14 -14.02
C LYS A 30 -0.66 9.56 -14.40
N MET A 31 0.09 10.57 -13.95
CA MET A 31 -0.21 11.98 -14.23
C MET A 31 0.04 12.40 -15.69
N ARG A 32 0.77 11.59 -16.47
CA ARG A 32 1.07 11.86 -17.89
C ARG A 32 0.07 11.22 -18.85
N LEU A 33 -0.78 10.31 -18.36
CA LEU A 33 -1.75 9.59 -19.18
C LEU A 33 -3.02 10.43 -19.40
N ASP A 34 -3.63 10.29 -20.56
CA ASP A 34 -5.00 10.73 -20.78
C ASP A 34 -6.00 9.78 -20.10
N GLU A 35 -7.26 10.22 -19.95
CA GLU A 35 -8.28 9.47 -19.22
C GLU A 35 -8.51 8.04 -19.77
N ARG A 36 -8.50 7.87 -21.10
CA ARG A 36 -8.77 6.58 -21.73
C ARG A 36 -7.62 5.61 -21.45
N THR A 37 -6.39 6.07 -21.65
CA THR A 37 -5.20 5.26 -21.38
C THR A 37 -5.07 4.94 -19.89
N TYR A 38 -5.36 5.89 -19.00
CA TYR A 38 -5.38 5.67 -17.56
C TYR A 38 -6.35 4.54 -17.16
N ARG A 39 -7.58 4.57 -17.68
CA ARG A 39 -8.60 3.53 -17.40
C ARG A 39 -8.14 2.16 -17.90
N ALA A 40 -7.59 2.09 -19.11
CA ALA A 40 -7.11 0.83 -19.69
C ALA A 40 -5.97 0.22 -18.85
N VAL A 41 -5.00 1.04 -18.43
CA VAL A 41 -3.88 0.61 -17.58
C VAL A 41 -4.39 0.18 -16.19
N GLN A 42 -5.27 0.97 -15.56
CA GLN A 42 -5.78 0.64 -14.24
C GLN A 42 -6.59 -0.66 -14.20
N HIS A 43 -7.30 -1.01 -15.27
CA HIS A 43 -8.03 -2.27 -15.34
C HIS A 43 -7.10 -3.51 -15.22
N ILE A 44 -5.85 -3.40 -15.68
CA ILE A 44 -4.87 -4.49 -15.63
C ILE A 44 -4.13 -4.51 -14.29
N TYR A 45 -3.78 -3.33 -13.74
CA TYR A 45 -2.99 -3.24 -12.51
C TYR A 45 -3.79 -3.41 -11.21
N TYR A 46 -5.03 -2.92 -11.17
CA TYR A 46 -5.82 -2.85 -9.93
C TYR A 46 -6.08 -4.22 -9.28
N PRO A 47 -6.36 -5.30 -10.04
CA PRO A 47 -6.48 -6.64 -9.46
C PRO A 47 -5.19 -7.10 -8.76
N GLY A 48 -4.02 -6.83 -9.37
CA GLY A 48 -2.71 -7.18 -8.81
C GLY A 48 -2.43 -6.48 -7.49
N PHE A 49 -2.70 -5.17 -7.40
CA PHE A 49 -2.57 -4.42 -6.15
C PHE A 49 -3.58 -4.86 -5.08
N THR A 50 -4.77 -5.30 -5.49
CA THR A 50 -5.80 -5.81 -4.57
C THR A 50 -5.36 -7.15 -3.95
N ILE A 51 -4.89 -8.08 -4.77
CA ILE A 51 -4.41 -9.39 -4.32
C ILE A 51 -3.11 -9.23 -3.52
N GLY A 52 -2.15 -8.46 -4.02
CA GLY A 52 -0.91 -8.16 -3.32
C GLY A 52 -1.14 -7.44 -2.00
N GLY A 53 -2.17 -6.61 -1.92
CA GLY A 53 -2.63 -5.96 -0.70
C GLY A 53 -2.96 -6.91 0.45
N ALA A 54 -3.37 -8.15 0.16
CA ALA A 54 -3.62 -9.16 1.18
C ALA A 54 -2.35 -9.55 1.97
N ALA A 55 -1.16 -9.28 1.42
CA ALA A 55 0.10 -9.49 2.12
C ALA A 55 0.23 -8.63 3.38
N GLU A 56 -0.45 -7.48 3.44
CA GLU A 56 -0.40 -6.58 4.59
C GLU A 56 -1.04 -7.21 5.85
N PRO A 57 -2.33 -7.60 5.87
CA PRO A 57 -2.89 -8.30 7.03
C PRO A 57 -2.22 -9.67 7.28
N LEU A 58 -1.80 -10.36 6.22
CA LEU A 58 -1.11 -11.64 6.36
C LEU A 58 0.24 -11.48 7.08
N SER A 59 0.98 -10.40 6.81
CA SER A 59 2.25 -10.11 7.47
C SER A 59 2.09 -9.93 8.98
N VAL A 60 0.98 -9.30 9.42
CA VAL A 60 0.65 -9.12 10.84
C VAL A 60 0.36 -10.46 11.50
N VAL A 61 -0.44 -11.31 10.86
CA VAL A 61 -0.79 -12.65 11.39
C VAL A 61 0.45 -13.53 11.51
N VAL A 62 1.27 -13.61 10.46
CA VAL A 62 2.48 -14.46 10.43
C VAL A 62 3.53 -13.95 11.42
N THR A 63 3.72 -12.63 11.51
CA THR A 63 4.65 -12.03 12.49
C THR A 63 4.14 -12.19 13.92
N GLY A 64 2.82 -12.13 14.16
CA GLY A 64 2.21 -12.40 15.46
C GLY A 64 2.40 -13.86 15.90
N LEU A 65 2.27 -14.81 14.97
CA LEU A 65 2.61 -16.22 15.24
C LEU A 65 4.10 -16.37 15.58
N LEU A 66 4.99 -15.74 14.83
CA LEU A 66 6.42 -15.76 15.13
C LEU A 66 6.72 -15.15 16.51
N LEU A 67 6.09 -14.04 16.86
CA LEU A 67 6.23 -13.38 18.16
C LEU A 67 5.83 -14.31 19.31
N PHE A 68 4.72 -15.04 19.16
CA PHE A 68 4.25 -16.00 20.15
C PHE A 68 5.22 -17.16 20.37
N LEU A 69 5.95 -17.57 19.33
CA LEU A 69 6.87 -18.71 19.36
C LEU A 69 8.31 -18.35 19.78
N VAL A 70 8.70 -17.07 19.70
CA VAL A 70 10.03 -16.61 20.09
C VAL A 70 10.11 -16.45 21.61
N PRO A 71 11.13 -17.01 22.29
CA PRO A 71 11.27 -16.90 23.74
C PRO A 71 11.36 -15.45 24.21
N ALA A 72 10.51 -15.09 25.18
CA ALA A 72 10.51 -13.76 25.80
C ALA A 72 11.85 -13.45 26.47
N GLY A 73 12.21 -12.16 26.51
CA GLY A 73 13.46 -11.69 27.12
C GLY A 73 14.71 -11.84 26.24
N THR A 74 14.58 -12.43 25.04
CA THR A 74 15.68 -12.49 24.06
C THR A 74 15.71 -11.24 23.17
N THR A 75 16.86 -10.92 22.59
CA THR A 75 16.98 -9.84 21.58
C THR A 75 16.06 -10.08 20.38
N ALA A 76 15.90 -11.35 19.97
CA ALA A 76 15.01 -11.73 18.88
C ALA A 76 13.54 -11.40 19.19
N PHE A 77 13.10 -11.60 20.42
CA PHE A 77 11.74 -11.26 20.85
C PHE A 77 11.44 -9.77 20.65
N TRP A 78 12.33 -8.91 21.12
CA TRP A 78 12.16 -7.45 21.00
C TRP A 78 12.16 -6.98 19.54
N ALA A 79 13.00 -7.58 18.69
CA ALA A 79 13.02 -7.28 17.26
C ALA A 79 11.70 -7.67 16.57
N VAL A 80 11.16 -8.87 16.86
CA VAL A 80 9.89 -9.34 16.30
C VAL A 80 8.71 -8.53 16.84
N LEU A 81 8.74 -8.14 18.13
CA LEU A 81 7.72 -7.29 18.75
C LEU A 81 7.64 -5.92 18.07
N LEU A 82 8.79 -5.28 17.85
CA LEU A 82 8.86 -4.01 17.13
C LEU A 82 8.30 -4.15 15.71
N ALA A 83 8.74 -5.19 14.97
CA ALA A 83 8.26 -5.47 13.62
C ALA A 83 6.74 -5.66 13.59
N PHE A 84 6.17 -6.40 14.55
CA PHE A 84 4.73 -6.61 14.66
C PHE A 84 3.97 -5.29 14.79
N PHE A 85 4.40 -4.39 15.67
CA PHE A 85 3.74 -3.08 15.82
C PHE A 85 3.90 -2.18 14.60
N CYS A 86 5.06 -2.20 13.94
CA CYS A 86 5.26 -1.47 12.68
C CYS A 86 4.30 -1.95 11.59
N LEU A 87 4.16 -3.28 11.42
CA LEU A 87 3.27 -3.86 10.42
C LEU A 87 1.79 -3.61 10.76
N ALA A 88 1.40 -3.74 12.03
CA ALA A 88 0.05 -3.46 12.49
C ALA A 88 -0.35 -1.98 12.32
N GLY A 89 0.63 -1.07 12.39
CA GLY A 89 0.44 0.36 12.13
C GLY A 89 0.15 0.70 10.67
N ASN A 90 0.73 -0.04 9.71
CA ASN A 90 0.56 0.20 8.27
C ASN A 90 -0.87 -0.10 7.77
N GLY A 91 -1.52 -1.15 8.32
CA GLY A 91 -2.74 -1.81 7.82
C GLY A 91 -4.02 -1.00 7.62
N ARG A 92 -3.99 0.33 7.81
CA ARG A 92 -5.20 1.16 7.87
C ARG A 92 -5.62 1.75 6.53
N ASP A 93 -4.72 1.80 5.55
CA ASP A 93 -4.95 2.60 4.35
C ASP A 93 -5.54 1.84 3.15
N LEU A 94 -5.30 0.53 3.03
CA LEU A 94 -5.67 -0.22 1.81
C LEU A 94 -7.10 -0.82 1.84
N LEU A 95 -7.62 -1.22 3.01
CA LEU A 95 -8.98 -1.79 3.13
C LEU A 95 -10.07 -0.74 3.40
N ALA A 96 -9.73 0.42 3.97
CA ALA A 96 -10.72 1.39 4.45
C ALA A 96 -11.09 2.47 3.42
N ARG A 97 -10.28 2.69 2.38
CA ARG A 97 -10.53 3.73 1.37
C ARG A 97 -10.87 3.11 0.03
N ASP A 98 -12.11 3.27 -0.42
CA ASP A 98 -12.49 3.02 -1.80
C ASP A 98 -11.78 4.06 -2.70
N PRO A 99 -10.74 3.70 -3.46
CA PRO A 99 -9.92 4.71 -4.13
C PRO A 99 -10.75 5.42 -5.21
N PRO A 100 -10.54 6.73 -5.43
CA PRO A 100 -11.24 7.44 -6.50
C PRO A 100 -11.01 6.82 -7.89
N GLY A 101 -9.89 6.11 -8.10
CA GLY A 101 -9.65 5.30 -9.29
C GLY A 101 -10.62 4.13 -9.46
N LYS A 102 -10.92 3.40 -8.38
CA LYS A 102 -11.91 2.31 -8.36
C LYS A 102 -13.31 2.84 -8.68
N GLN A 103 -13.69 3.97 -8.10
CA GLN A 103 -14.98 4.61 -8.39
C GLN A 103 -15.14 5.03 -9.87
N ILE A 104 -14.04 5.40 -10.53
CA ILE A 104 -14.03 5.74 -11.96
C ILE A 104 -14.10 4.48 -12.84
N LEU A 105 -13.44 3.39 -12.43
CA LEU A 105 -13.50 2.08 -13.09
C LEU A 105 -14.88 1.44 -12.98
N ASP A 106 -15.50 1.49 -11.79
CA ASP A 106 -16.85 0.97 -11.52
C ASP A 106 -17.96 1.82 -12.17
N GLY A 107 -17.62 2.88 -12.90
CA GLY A 107 -18.57 3.80 -13.52
C GLY A 107 -19.29 4.75 -12.55
N ARG A 108 -19.05 4.63 -11.24
CA ARG A 108 -19.64 5.47 -10.17
C ARG A 108 -19.27 6.96 -10.28
N ARG A 109 -18.16 7.27 -10.98
CA ARG A 109 -17.79 8.63 -11.38
C ARG A 109 -17.35 8.63 -12.86
N ALA A 110 -18.16 9.22 -13.74
CA ALA A 110 -17.90 9.27 -15.18
C ALA A 110 -17.64 10.69 -15.70
N GLY A 111 -16.83 10.77 -16.76
CA GLY A 111 -16.60 11.98 -17.55
C GLY A 111 -15.50 12.91 -17.03
N GLY A 112 -15.16 13.91 -17.84
CA GLY A 112 -13.99 14.77 -17.63
C GLY A 112 -13.99 15.58 -16.32
N ARG A 113 -15.13 15.77 -15.65
CA ARG A 113 -15.18 16.38 -14.32
C ARG A 113 -14.59 15.47 -13.24
N ALA A 114 -14.92 14.18 -13.27
CA ALA A 114 -14.37 13.19 -12.36
C ALA A 114 -12.86 13.04 -12.57
N TRP A 115 -12.43 12.96 -13.83
CA TRP A 115 -11.01 12.92 -14.21
C TRP A 115 -10.22 14.14 -13.69
N ARG A 116 -10.74 15.36 -13.90
CA ARG A 116 -10.11 16.58 -13.37
C ARG A 116 -10.04 16.60 -11.85
N SER A 117 -11.06 16.08 -11.16
CA SER A 117 -11.05 15.98 -9.69
C SER A 117 -9.98 15.02 -9.18
N LEU A 118 -9.81 13.87 -9.85
CA LEU A 118 -8.79 12.88 -9.53
C LEU A 118 -7.38 13.46 -9.75
N LEU A 119 -7.14 14.11 -10.89
CA LEU A 119 -5.85 14.75 -11.18
C LEU A 119 -5.50 15.87 -10.19
N ARG A 120 -6.49 16.61 -9.66
CA ARG A 120 -6.26 17.60 -8.60
C ARG A 120 -5.81 16.94 -7.31
N GLY A 121 -6.53 15.91 -6.86
CA GLY A 121 -6.15 15.16 -5.65
C GLY A 121 -4.74 14.58 -5.73
N TRP A 122 -4.34 14.04 -6.89
CA TRP A 122 -2.98 13.54 -7.09
C TRP A 122 -1.91 14.64 -7.07
N ARG A 123 -2.20 15.83 -7.62
CA ARG A 123 -1.27 16.98 -7.55
C ARG A 123 -1.10 17.48 -6.12
N GLU A 124 -2.18 17.50 -5.34
CA GLU A 124 -2.15 17.86 -3.93
C GLU A 124 -1.32 16.86 -3.13
N ALA A 125 -1.58 15.57 -3.28
CA ALA A 125 -0.80 14.52 -2.63
C ALA A 125 0.71 14.61 -2.97
N ARG A 126 1.05 14.84 -4.25
CA ARG A 126 2.45 15.04 -4.67
C ARG A 126 3.08 16.27 -4.02
N ARG A 127 2.35 17.38 -3.89
CA ARG A 127 2.85 18.62 -3.26
C ARG A 127 3.10 18.42 -1.77
N SER A 128 2.18 17.79 -1.06
CA SER A 128 2.36 17.46 0.36
C SER A 128 3.51 16.49 0.58
N ALA A 129 3.66 15.46 -0.27
CA ALA A 129 4.79 14.54 -0.21
C ALA A 129 6.15 15.23 -0.49
N ALA A 130 6.15 16.29 -1.30
CA ALA A 130 7.34 17.10 -1.58
C ALA A 130 7.60 18.20 -0.54
N GLY A 131 6.75 18.34 0.50
CA GLY A 131 6.85 19.41 1.50
C GLY A 131 6.57 20.81 0.93
N LEU A 132 5.92 20.90 -0.22
CA LEU A 132 5.64 22.14 -0.96
C LEU A 132 4.30 22.80 -0.53
N ASP A 133 3.67 22.32 0.53
CA ASP A 133 2.41 22.83 1.06
C ASP A 133 2.57 23.95 2.11
N ARG A 134 3.82 24.25 2.52
CA ARG A 134 4.13 25.26 3.56
C ARG A 134 4.57 26.64 3.03
N THR A 135 4.20 27.02 1.82
CA THR A 135 4.41 28.40 1.32
C THR A 135 3.08 29.15 1.24
N SER A 136 2.66 29.73 2.36
CA SER A 136 1.68 30.82 2.44
C SER A 136 1.89 31.58 3.74
#